data_AF-A0A2D6QZT9-F1
#
_entry.id   AF-A0A2D6QZT9-F1
#
_cell.length_a   1.000
_cell.length_b   1.000
_cell.length_c   1.000
_cell.angle_alpha   90.00
_cell.angle_beta   90.00
_cell.angle_gamma   90.00
#
_symmetry.space_group_name_H-M   'P 1'
#
loop_
_entity.id
_entity.type
_entity.pdbx_description
1 polymer ?
#
loop_
_entity_poly.entity_id
_entity_poly.type
_entity_poly.pdbx_seq_one_letter_code
_entity_poly.pdbx_strand_id
1 'polypeptide(L)'
;MLARGLFVALLTPYVGWLVFAYDYHFLDGVNLALHEGGHLVFAAFGQTLQVLGGTIGQLFFPIACLASFAHRKQVFETAVCGIWAAESLMYTAQYLGDARAQALPLVGGHIHDWNHLLSQAGLLGWSESLGTALHVVASVAAMAALTVAIRHVRPSQAVSAP
;
A
#
# COMPACT_ATOMS: atom_id res chain seq x y z
N MET A 1 21.62 5.21 -14.75
CA MET A 1 20.72 6.26 -15.26
C MET A 1 19.67 5.68 -16.20
N LEU A 2 20.05 5.08 -17.34
CA LEU A 2 19.10 4.55 -18.34
C LEU A 2 18.09 3.53 -17.76
N ALA A 3 18.56 2.53 -17.01
CA ALA A 3 17.70 1.50 -16.42
C ALA A 3 16.65 2.08 -15.45
N ARG A 4 17.05 3.01 -14.57
CA ARG A 4 16.12 3.72 -13.68
C ARG A 4 15.13 4.58 -14.46
N GLY A 5 15.54 5.13 -15.61
CA GLY A 5 14.68 5.93 -16.50
C GLY A 5 13.58 5.10 -17.11
N LEU A 6 13.95 3.96 -17.69
CA LEU A 6 13.00 2.98 -18.20
C LEU A 6 12.06 2.48 -17.10
N PHE A 7 12.59 2.19 -15.90
CA PHE A 7 11.76 1.75 -14.78
C PHE A 7 10.72 2.80 -14.36
N VAL A 8 11.10 4.07 -14.25
CA VAL A 8 10.16 5.17 -13.94
C VAL A 8 9.13 5.37 -15.05
N ALA A 9 9.54 5.23 -16.31
CA ALA A 9 8.62 5.31 -17.44
C ALA A 9 7.53 4.24 -17.38
N LEU A 10 7.85 3.03 -16.88
CA LEU A 10 6.89 1.95 -16.65
C LEU A 10 6.06 2.16 -15.36
N LEU A 11 6.68 2.68 -14.29
CA LEU A 11 5.97 3.00 -13.04
C LEU A 11 4.93 4.10 -13.21
N THR A 12 5.12 5.02 -14.15
CA THR A 12 4.22 6.16 -14.34
C THR A 12 2.79 5.72 -14.75
N PRO A 13 2.58 4.95 -15.83
CA PRO A 13 1.25 4.43 -16.16
C PRO A 13 0.73 3.46 -15.11
N TYR A 14 1.59 2.69 -14.43
CA TYR A 14 1.20 1.82 -13.32
C TYR A 14 0.59 2.60 -12.15
N VAL A 15 1.26 3.65 -11.68
CA VAL A 15 0.73 4.54 -10.62
C VAL A 15 -0.54 5.25 -11.08
N GLY A 16 -0.61 5.65 -12.35
CA GLY A 16 -1.86 6.20 -12.92
C GLY A 16 -3.02 5.20 -12.81
N TRP A 17 -2.79 3.94 -13.17
CA TRP A 17 -3.78 2.87 -13.04
C TRP A 17 -4.16 2.62 -11.57
N LEU A 18 -3.19 2.54 -10.65
CA LEU A 18 -3.45 2.42 -9.21
C LEU A 18 -4.33 3.55 -8.66
N VAL A 19 -4.17 4.79 -9.12
CA VAL A 19 -4.97 5.91 -8.59
C VAL A 19 -6.41 5.88 -9.12
N PHE A 20 -6.60 5.62 -10.41
CA PHE A 20 -7.89 5.85 -11.09
C PHE A 20 -8.69 4.59 -11.37
N ALA A 21 -8.06 3.43 -11.38
CA ALA A 21 -8.65 2.17 -11.83
C ALA A 21 -8.11 0.98 -11.04
N TYR A 22 -7.77 1.19 -9.76
CA TYR A 22 -7.28 0.14 -8.87
C TYR A 22 -8.22 -1.06 -8.89
N ASP A 23 -7.62 -2.23 -9.10
CA ASP A 23 -8.26 -3.52 -8.92
C ASP A 23 -7.21 -4.50 -8.41
N TYR A 24 -7.65 -5.62 -7.85
CA TYR A 24 -6.76 -6.65 -7.35
C TYR A 24 -5.85 -7.17 -8.46
N HIS A 25 -4.55 -7.22 -8.20
CA HIS A 25 -3.55 -7.67 -9.16
C HIS A 25 -2.40 -8.43 -8.49
N PHE A 26 -1.36 -8.76 -9.26
CA PHE A 26 -0.32 -9.70 -8.81
C PHE A 26 0.40 -9.27 -7.51
N LEU A 27 0.58 -7.96 -7.29
CA LEU A 27 1.26 -7.45 -6.11
C LEU A 27 0.40 -7.62 -4.86
N ASP A 28 -0.92 -7.51 -4.99
CA ASP A 28 -1.87 -7.80 -3.93
C ASP A 28 -1.81 -9.27 -3.49
N GLY A 29 -1.43 -10.20 -4.37
CA GLY A 29 -1.16 -11.58 -3.97
C GLY A 29 0.00 -11.70 -2.98
N VAL A 30 1.03 -10.87 -3.12
CA VAL A 30 2.13 -10.77 -2.16
C VAL A 30 1.66 -10.11 -0.88
N ASN A 31 0.95 -8.98 -0.99
CA ASN A 31 0.41 -8.26 0.16
C ASN A 31 -0.54 -9.14 0.98
N LEU A 32 -1.38 -9.94 0.32
CA LEU A 32 -2.29 -10.90 0.94
C LEU A 32 -1.55 -12.02 1.66
N ALA A 33 -0.50 -12.59 1.06
CA ALA A 33 0.32 -13.59 1.76
C ALA A 33 0.96 -13.02 3.04
N LEU A 34 1.40 -11.76 3.00
CA LEU A 34 1.92 -11.05 4.16
C LEU A 34 0.82 -10.73 5.19
N HIS A 35 -0.40 -10.44 4.72
CA HIS A 35 -1.59 -10.25 5.55
C HIS A 35 -1.90 -11.52 6.34
N GLU A 36 -2.04 -12.66 5.67
CA GLU A 36 -2.28 -13.94 6.35
C GLU A 36 -1.15 -14.32 7.31
N GLY A 37 0.10 -14.06 6.92
CA GLY A 37 1.26 -14.22 7.81
C GLY A 37 1.17 -13.33 9.05
N GLY A 38 0.65 -12.11 8.91
CA GLY A 38 0.37 -11.19 10.00
C GLY A 38 -0.61 -11.77 11.03
N HIS A 39 -1.71 -12.37 10.58
CA HIS A 39 -2.63 -13.07 11.49
C HIS A 39 -1.93 -14.15 12.32
N LEU A 40 -1.05 -14.94 11.69
CA LEU A 40 -0.30 -15.99 12.39
C LEU A 40 0.66 -15.42 13.42
N VAL A 41 1.40 -14.35 13.08
CA VAL A 41 2.33 -13.69 14.01
C VAL A 41 1.59 -13.13 15.22
N PHE A 42 0.39 -12.56 15.01
CA PHE A 42 -0.37 -11.89 16.06
C PHE A 42 -1.41 -12.79 16.76
N ALA A 43 -1.51 -14.08 16.41
CA ALA A 43 -2.50 -15.00 16.97
C ALA A 43 -2.43 -15.15 18.49
N ALA A 44 -1.24 -15.03 19.09
CA ALA A 44 -1.03 -15.17 20.53
C ALA A 44 -1.48 -13.95 21.36
N PHE A 45 -1.88 -12.85 20.72
CA PHE A 45 -2.12 -11.56 21.39
C PHE A 45 -3.61 -11.19 21.48
N GLY A 46 -4.49 -12.17 21.30
CA GLY A 46 -5.95 -11.99 21.36
C GLY A 46 -6.57 -11.57 20.02
N GLN A 47 -7.89 -11.69 19.93
CA GLN A 47 -8.61 -11.62 18.65
C GLN A 47 -8.45 -10.27 17.94
N THR A 48 -8.59 -9.15 18.64
CA THR A 48 -8.46 -7.82 18.03
C THR A 48 -7.07 -7.62 17.42
N LEU A 49 -6.00 -8.02 18.12
CA LEU A 49 -4.64 -7.86 17.60
C LEU A 49 -4.33 -8.89 16.52
N GLN A 50 -4.86 -10.10 16.61
CA GLN A 50 -4.77 -11.09 15.54
C GLN A 50 -5.40 -10.55 14.24
N VAL A 51 -6.61 -9.98 14.32
CA VAL A 51 -7.33 -9.39 13.18
C VAL A 51 -6.59 -8.17 12.63
N LEU A 52 -6.14 -7.24 13.49
CA LEU A 52 -5.27 -6.13 13.06
C LEU A 52 -3.94 -6.62 12.46
N GLY A 53 -3.45 -7.76 12.94
CA GLY A 53 -2.23 -8.41 12.51
C GLY A 53 -2.16 -8.60 11.00
N GLY A 54 -3.29 -8.86 10.34
CA GLY A 54 -3.38 -8.92 8.89
C GLY A 54 -2.89 -7.64 8.23
N THR A 55 -3.57 -6.53 8.52
CA THR A 55 -3.22 -5.21 7.96
C THR A 55 -1.80 -4.77 8.37
N ILE A 56 -1.38 -5.09 9.60
CA ILE A 56 -0.01 -4.80 10.06
C ILE A 56 1.01 -5.57 9.24
N GLY A 57 0.78 -6.86 8.99
CA GLY A 57 1.68 -7.74 8.24
C GLY A 57 1.89 -7.28 6.80
N GLN A 58 0.81 -6.94 6.08
CA GLN A 58 0.92 -6.44 4.71
C GLN A 58 1.68 -5.10 4.62
N LEU A 59 1.48 -4.18 5.57
CA LEU A 59 2.13 -2.87 5.55
C LEU A 59 3.58 -2.91 6.07
N PHE A 60 3.91 -3.88 6.91
CA PHE A 60 5.21 -3.94 7.59
C PHE A 60 6.38 -3.97 6.61
N PHE A 61 6.34 -4.86 5.62
CA PHE A 61 7.46 -5.06 4.68
C PHE A 61 7.72 -3.86 3.76
N PRO A 62 6.73 -3.30 3.04
CA PRO A 62 6.97 -2.10 2.24
C PRO A 62 7.51 -0.94 3.08
N ILE A 63 6.98 -0.74 4.29
CA ILE A 63 7.43 0.32 5.21
C ILE A 63 8.84 0.05 5.74
N ALA A 64 9.16 -1.19 6.10
CA ALA A 64 10.50 -1.56 6.57
C ALA A 64 11.56 -1.40 5.47
N CYS A 65 11.25 -1.80 4.24
CA CYS A 65 12.10 -1.58 3.08
C CYS A 65 12.29 -0.07 2.82
N LEU A 66 11.20 0.70 2.82
CA LEU A 66 11.23 2.16 2.68
C LEU A 66 12.16 2.79 3.74
N ALA A 67 11.96 2.47 5.02
CA ALA A 67 12.76 2.99 6.12
C ALA A 67 14.25 2.59 6.00
N SER A 68 14.53 1.36 5.60
CA SER A 68 15.89 0.87 5.40
C SER A 68 16.62 1.60 4.26
N PHE A 69 15.95 1.85 3.13
CA PHE A 69 16.52 2.63 2.04
C PHE A 69 16.67 4.11 2.39
N ALA A 70 15.70 4.68 3.12
CA ALA A 70 15.76 6.05 3.61
C ALA A 70 16.96 6.26 4.55
N HIS A 71 17.16 5.34 5.50
CA HIS A 71 18.32 5.35 6.41
C HIS A 71 19.66 5.30 5.66
N ARG A 72 19.71 4.55 4.54
CA ARG A 72 20.88 4.46 3.66
C ARG A 72 21.00 5.61 2.65
N LYS A 73 20.11 6.61 2.73
CA LYS A 73 20.04 7.76 1.81
C LYS A 73 19.86 7.38 0.34
N GLN A 74 19.25 6.21 0.10
CA GLN A 74 18.97 5.69 -1.24
C GLN A 74 17.58 6.19 -1.69
N VAL A 75 17.54 7.43 -2.18
CA VAL A 75 16.27 8.16 -2.39
C VAL A 75 15.38 7.53 -3.46
N PHE A 76 15.97 7.01 -4.53
CA PHE A 76 15.22 6.37 -5.60
C PHE A 76 14.51 5.10 -5.11
N GLU A 77 15.25 4.22 -4.44
CA GLU A 77 14.74 2.99 -3.85
C GLU A 77 13.68 3.28 -2.78
N THR A 78 13.90 4.31 -1.96
CA THR A 78 12.93 4.80 -0.97
C THR A 78 11.61 5.17 -1.65
N ALA A 79 11.65 5.89 -2.77
CA ALA A 79 10.47 6.27 -3.53
C ALA A 79 9.75 5.05 -4.13
N VAL A 80 10.48 4.07 -4.65
CA VAL A 80 9.89 2.82 -5.17
C VAL A 80 9.18 2.04 -4.05
N CYS A 81 9.80 1.91 -2.87
CA CYS A 81 9.14 1.30 -1.72
C CYS A 81 7.96 2.15 -1.20
N GLY A 82 8.00 3.47 -1.36
CA GLY A 82 6.87 4.37 -1.10
C GLY A 82 5.67 4.09 -2.00
N ILE A 83 5.89 3.77 -3.28
CA ILE A 83 4.82 3.35 -4.19
C ILE A 83 4.24 2.01 -3.74
N TRP A 84 5.08 1.04 -3.35
CA TRP A 84 4.59 -0.25 -2.82
C TRP A 84 3.79 -0.08 -1.51
N ALA A 85 4.26 0.76 -0.58
CA ALA A 85 3.50 1.07 0.64
C ALA A 85 2.14 1.71 0.33
N ALA A 86 2.10 2.65 -0.62
CA ALA A 86 0.87 3.28 -1.05
C ALA A 86 -0.09 2.28 -1.74
N GLU A 87 0.43 1.39 -2.58
CA GLU A 87 -0.36 0.35 -3.22
C GLU A 87 -0.96 -0.63 -2.19
N SER A 88 -0.20 -1.08 -1.19
CA SER A 88 -0.75 -1.89 -0.09
C SER A 88 -1.81 -1.16 0.74
N LEU A 89 -1.72 0.17 0.86
CA LEU A 89 -2.79 0.98 1.45
C LEU A 89 -4.04 1.06 0.56
N MET A 90 -3.90 1.06 -0.77
CA MET A 90 -5.05 0.98 -1.69
C MET A 90 -5.73 -0.39 -1.61
N TYR A 91 -4.94 -1.46 -1.46
CA TYR A 91 -5.50 -2.79 -1.18
C TYR A 91 -6.31 -2.81 0.11
N THR A 92 -5.72 -2.26 1.17
CA THR A 92 -6.39 -2.07 2.45
C THR A 92 -7.64 -1.21 2.31
N ALA A 93 -7.62 -0.18 1.47
CA ALA A 93 -8.76 0.71 1.22
C ALA A 93 -9.93 -0.02 0.55
N GLN A 94 -9.67 -0.85 -0.47
CA GLN A 94 -10.70 -1.66 -1.12
C GLN A 94 -11.29 -2.67 -0.11
N TYR A 95 -10.43 -3.34 0.65
CA TYR A 95 -10.85 -4.31 1.66
C TYR A 95 -11.64 -3.67 2.82
N LEU A 96 -11.22 -2.48 3.28
CA LEU A 96 -11.93 -1.68 4.27
C LEU A 96 -13.30 -1.19 3.76
N GLY A 97 -13.35 -0.75 2.50
CA GLY A 97 -14.59 -0.33 1.85
C GLY A 97 -15.61 -1.46 1.73
N ASP A 98 -15.12 -2.69 1.49
CA ASP A 98 -15.96 -3.90 1.41
C ASP A 98 -16.46 -4.39 2.78
N ALA A 99 -15.95 -3.86 3.90
CA ALA A 99 -16.22 -4.41 5.23
C ALA A 99 -17.70 -4.65 5.56
N ARG A 100 -18.61 -3.81 5.08
CA ARG A 100 -20.05 -4.01 5.29
C ARG A 100 -20.67 -4.99 4.29
N ALA A 101 -20.25 -4.96 3.03
CA ALA A 101 -20.81 -5.77 1.97
C ALA A 101 -20.28 -7.21 1.98
N GLN A 102 -19.02 -7.39 2.41
CA GLN A 102 -18.30 -8.67 2.44
C GLN A 102 -18.37 -9.41 1.10
N ALA A 103 -18.27 -8.67 0.00
CA ALA A 103 -18.35 -9.23 -1.34
C ALA A 103 -17.01 -9.78 -1.83
N LEU A 104 -15.89 -9.35 -1.25
CA LEU A 104 -14.57 -9.84 -1.60
C LEU A 104 -14.36 -11.28 -1.08
N PRO A 105 -13.74 -12.16 -1.88
CA PRO A 105 -13.45 -13.51 -1.44
C PRO A 105 -12.40 -13.48 -0.31
N LEU A 106 -12.67 -14.21 0.76
CA LEU A 106 -11.73 -14.35 1.88
C LEU A 106 -10.79 -15.53 1.64
N VAL A 107 -9.52 -15.36 1.99
CA VAL A 107 -8.55 -16.45 2.10
C VAL A 107 -8.60 -17.01 3.52
N GLY A 108 -8.53 -18.34 3.66
CA GLY A 108 -8.61 -19.01 4.97
C GLY A 108 -10.03 -19.19 5.54
N GLY A 109 -11.07 -18.62 4.92
CA GLY A 109 -12.48 -18.81 5.33
C GLY A 109 -12.83 -18.21 6.69
N HIS A 110 -12.06 -17.21 7.12
CA HIS A 110 -12.17 -16.57 8.43
C HIS A 110 -13.19 -15.42 8.45
N ILE A 111 -13.16 -14.68 9.55
CA ILE A 111 -13.90 -13.43 9.76
C ILE A 111 -13.34 -12.37 8.80
N HIS A 112 -14.21 -11.50 8.25
CA HIS A 112 -13.75 -10.32 7.54
C HIS A 112 -13.20 -9.30 8.54
N ASP A 113 -11.91 -8.97 8.45
CA ASP A 113 -11.19 -8.22 9.48
C ASP A 113 -11.80 -6.84 9.76
N TRP A 114 -11.94 -6.03 8.71
CA TRP A 114 -12.50 -4.69 8.85
C TRP A 114 -13.98 -4.70 9.23
N ASN A 115 -14.74 -5.75 8.87
CA ASN A 115 -16.08 -5.91 9.40
C ASN A 115 -16.06 -6.07 10.92
N HIS A 116 -15.19 -6.95 11.43
CA HIS A 116 -15.06 -7.20 12.86
C HIS A 116 -14.63 -5.95 13.62
N LEU A 117 -13.56 -5.30 13.16
CA LEU A 117 -13.01 -4.10 13.80
C LEU A 117 -14.01 -2.93 13.77
N LEU A 118 -14.65 -2.66 12.63
CA LEU A 118 -15.62 -1.58 12.53
C LEU A 118 -16.92 -1.88 13.28
N SER A 119 -17.33 -3.15 13.36
CA SER A 119 -18.49 -3.54 14.17
C SER A 119 -18.25 -3.29 15.65
N GLN A 120 -17.08 -3.69 16.16
CA GLN A 120 -16.68 -3.42 17.55
C GLN A 120 -16.63 -1.93 17.86
N ALA A 121 -16.18 -1.11 16.89
CA ALA A 121 -16.11 0.33 17.03
C ALA A 121 -17.46 1.05 16.83
N GLY A 122 -18.52 0.35 16.40
CA GLY A 122 -19.79 0.99 16.03
C GLY A 122 -19.72 1.84 14.75
N LEU A 123 -18.72 1.60 13.90
CA LEU A 123 -18.41 2.40 12.70
C LEU A 123 -18.66 1.64 11.38
N LEU A 124 -19.27 0.45 11.40
CA LEU A 124 -19.45 -0.38 10.20
C LEU A 124 -20.16 0.36 9.04
N GLY A 125 -21.11 1.24 9.36
CA GLY A 125 -21.82 2.07 8.37
C GLY A 125 -20.92 3.08 7.64
N TRP A 126 -19.72 3.36 8.13
CA TRP A 126 -18.75 4.28 7.53
C TRP A 126 -17.69 3.58 6.66
N SER A 127 -17.74 2.25 6.54
CA SER A 127 -16.77 1.43 5.79
C SER A 127 -16.41 1.99 4.41
N GLU A 128 -17.41 2.24 3.55
CA GLU A 128 -17.20 2.78 2.20
C GLU A 128 -16.52 4.17 2.20
N SER A 129 -16.90 5.05 3.12
CA SER A 129 -16.31 6.39 3.26
C SER A 129 -14.88 6.33 3.79
N LEU A 130 -14.61 5.45 4.75
CA LEU A 130 -13.26 5.22 5.29
C LEU A 130 -12.35 4.59 4.24
N GLY A 131 -12.84 3.61 3.48
CA GLY A 131 -12.14 3.03 2.34
C GLY A 131 -11.79 4.09 1.29
N THR A 132 -12.77 4.92 0.91
CA THR A 132 -12.54 6.02 -0.05
C THR A 132 -11.49 7.01 0.46
N ALA A 133 -11.60 7.43 1.73
CA ALA A 133 -10.64 8.35 2.34
C ALA A 133 -9.22 7.75 2.36
N LEU A 134 -9.09 6.47 2.70
CA LEU A 134 -7.81 5.77 2.71
C LEU A 134 -7.23 5.66 1.29
N HIS A 135 -8.04 5.37 0.28
CA HIS A 135 -7.62 5.34 -1.13
C HIS A 135 -7.10 6.70 -1.60
N VAL A 136 -7.73 7.81 -1.19
CA VAL A 136 -7.25 9.16 -1.51
C VAL A 136 -5.90 9.44 -0.85
N VAL A 137 -5.74 9.11 0.44
CA VAL A 137 -4.45 9.26 1.14
C VAL A 137 -3.36 8.44 0.45
N ALA A 138 -3.65 7.18 0.12
CA ALA A 138 -2.74 6.30 -0.60
C ALA A 138 -2.38 6.85 -1.99
N SER A 139 -3.36 7.40 -2.72
CA SER A 139 -3.15 8.04 -4.02
C SER A 139 -2.18 9.22 -3.94
N VAL A 140 -2.35 10.09 -2.94
CA VAL A 140 -1.44 11.21 -2.69
C VAL A 140 -0.03 10.71 -2.37
N ALA A 141 0.10 9.67 -1.55
CA ALA A 141 1.39 9.06 -1.22
C ALA A 141 2.08 8.46 -2.46
N ALA A 142 1.34 7.72 -3.30
CA ALA A 142 1.84 7.13 -4.53
C ALA A 142 2.34 8.20 -5.52
N MET A 143 1.57 9.27 -5.73
CA MET A 143 1.95 10.38 -6.60
C MET A 143 3.18 11.15 -6.08
N ALA A 144 3.26 11.37 -4.77
CA ALA A 144 4.41 12.01 -4.15
C ALA A 144 5.68 11.17 -4.33
N ALA A 145 5.58 9.86 -4.08
CA ALA A 145 6.67 8.92 -4.27
C ALA A 145 7.12 8.84 -5.75
N LEU A 146 6.17 8.76 -6.69
CA LEU A 146 6.48 8.81 -8.12
C LEU A 146 7.19 10.11 -8.52
N THR A 147 6.75 11.25 -7.98
CA THR A 147 7.39 12.55 -8.24
C THR A 147 8.84 12.56 -7.75
N VAL A 148 9.12 11.99 -6.58
CA VAL A 148 10.48 11.85 -6.05
C VAL A 148 11.33 10.96 -6.96
N ALA A 149 10.77 9.82 -7.42
CA ALA A 149 11.45 8.90 -8.33
C ALA A 149 11.80 9.57 -9.67
N ILE A 150 10.86 10.30 -10.28
CA ILE A 150 11.08 11.05 -11.53
C ILE A 150 12.21 12.08 -11.35
N ARG A 151 12.20 12.86 -10.26
CA ARG A 151 13.21 13.88 -9.99
C ARG A 151 14.62 13.29 -9.83
N HIS A 152 14.75 12.07 -9.32
CA HIS A 152 16.03 11.40 -9.09
C HIS A 152 16.60 10.66 -10.30
N VAL A 153 15.85 10.62 -11.41
CA VAL A 153 16.31 10.01 -12.66
C VAL A 153 16.55 11.03 -13.77
N ARG A 154 15.95 12.22 -13.68
CA ARG A 154 16.30 13.33 -14.57
C ARG A 154 17.77 13.70 -14.34
N PRO A 155 18.59 13.81 -15.41
CA PRO A 155 19.92 14.39 -15.27
C PRO A 155 19.76 15.77 -14.63
N SER A 156 20.55 16.07 -13.60
CA SER A 156 20.70 17.44 -13.13
C SER A 156 20.98 18.29 -14.36
N GLN A 157 20.11 19.24 -14.70
CA GLN A 157 20.48 20.26 -15.67
C GLN A 157 21.59 21.06 -15.01
N ALA A 158 22.83 20.61 -15.20
CA ALA A 158 23.99 21.43 -14.94
C ALA A 158 23.82 22.62 -15.87
N VAL A 159 23.52 23.76 -15.26
CA VAL A 159 23.57 25.08 -15.86
C VAL A 159 24.99 25.23 -16.42
N SER A 160 25.18 24.84 -17.67
CA SER A 160 26.26 25.34 -18.50
C SER A 160 25.81 26.72 -18.96
N ALA A 161 26.08 27.73 -18.14
CA ALA A 161 26.13 29.10 -18.61
C ALA A 161 27.61 29.54 -18.64
N PRO A 162 28.04 30.17 -19.74
CA PRO A 162 29.43 30.38 -20.14
C PRO A 162 30.24 31.33 -19.25
#